data_AF-A0A7C7MGJ1-F1
#
_entry.id   AF-A0A7C7MGJ1-F1
#
_cell.length_a   1.000
_cell.length_b   1.000
_cell.length_c   1.000
_cell.angle_alpha   90.00
_cell.angle_beta   90.00
_cell.angle_gamma   90.00
#
_symmetry.space_group_name_H-M   'P 1'
#
loop_
_entity.id
_entity.type
_entity.pdbx_description
1 polymer ?
#
loop_
_entity_poly.entity_id
_entity_poly.type
_entity_poly.pdbx_seq_one_letter_code
_entity_poly.pdbx_strand_id
1 'polypeptide(L)'
;MRRTVRFLGDSGESFQRGVMPGAFLGAFIGLVPGMLLVLVLGGGQYGVGLLEVISFIAMSIAAGAGVGALIGGAMAVALVAGQRVLGSFRSKF
;
A
#
# COMPACT_ATOMS: atom_id res chain seq x y z
N MET A 1 -23.15 -17.42 -14.65
CA MET A 1 -22.11 -16.51 -15.19
C MET A 1 -22.33 -15.02 -14.85
N ARG A 2 -23.53 -14.42 -15.00
CA ARG A 2 -23.74 -12.97 -14.74
C ARG A 2 -23.38 -12.47 -13.31
N ARG A 3 -23.49 -13.29 -12.26
CA ARG A 3 -23.11 -12.90 -10.88
C ARG A 3 -21.60 -12.80 -10.69
N THR A 4 -20.83 -13.72 -11.27
CA THR A 4 -19.37 -13.78 -11.09
C THR A 4 -18.69 -12.56 -11.73
N VAL A 5 -19.16 -12.13 -12.91
CA VAL A 5 -18.63 -10.96 -13.61
C VAL A 5 -18.89 -9.66 -12.84
N ARG A 6 -20.06 -9.56 -12.18
CA ARG A 6 -20.38 -8.43 -11.29
C ARG A 6 -19.50 -8.42 -10.03
N PHE A 7 -19.21 -9.58 -9.46
CA PHE A 7 -18.31 -9.71 -8.32
C PHE A 7 -16.87 -9.28 -8.66
N LEU A 8 -16.32 -9.70 -9.81
CA LEU A 8 -15.00 -9.24 -10.25
C LEU A 8 -14.94 -7.73 -10.50
N GLY A 9 -16.01 -7.15 -11.07
CA GLY A 9 -16.12 -5.69 -11.27
C GLY A 9 -16.10 -4.91 -9.96
N ASP A 10 -16.92 -5.31 -8.98
CA ASP A 10 -16.94 -4.69 -7.64
C ASP A 10 -15.61 -4.86 -6.89
N SER A 11 -14.96 -6.01 -7.04
CA SER A 11 -13.65 -6.28 -6.41
C SER A 11 -12.55 -5.41 -7.00
N GLY A 12 -12.57 -5.14 -8.31
CA GLY A 12 -11.63 -4.22 -8.95
C GLY A 12 -11.80 -2.78 -8.48
N GLU A 13 -13.05 -2.30 -8.36
CA GLU A 13 -13.35 -0.94 -7.91
C GLU A 13 -12.99 -0.73 -6.43
N SER A 14 -13.27 -1.72 -5.58
CA SER A 14 -12.89 -1.69 -4.16
C SER A 14 -11.37 -1.77 -3.96
N PHE A 15 -10.67 -2.60 -4.75
CA PHE A 15 -9.21 -2.62 -4.75
C PHE A 15 -8.63 -1.26 -5.13
N GLN A 16 -9.10 -0.64 -6.23
CA GLN A 16 -8.65 0.70 -6.63
C GLN A 16 -8.88 1.76 -5.56
N ARG A 17 -10.03 1.72 -4.86
CA ARG A 17 -10.30 2.61 -3.73
C ARG A 17 -9.33 2.42 -2.56
N GLY A 18 -8.83 1.20 -2.35
CA GLY A 18 -7.84 0.89 -1.32
C GLY A 18 -6.38 1.16 -1.72
N VAL A 19 -6.08 1.08 -3.02
CA VAL A 19 -4.73 1.27 -3.58
C VAL A 19 -4.22 2.68 -3.33
N MET A 20 -5.01 3.71 -3.62
CA MET A 20 -4.58 5.10 -3.50
C MET A 20 -4.22 5.52 -2.05
N PRO A 21 -5.08 5.29 -1.04
CA PRO A 21 -4.72 5.56 0.35
C PRO A 21 -3.63 4.61 0.86
N GLY A 22 -3.63 3.35 0.43
CA GLY A 22 -2.57 2.39 0.77
C GLY A 22 -1.20 2.83 0.27
N ALA A 23 -1.11 3.29 -0.98
CA ALA A 23 0.12 3.81 -1.56
C ALA A 23 0.63 5.04 -0.82
N PHE A 24 -0.28 5.95 -0.44
CA PHE A 24 0.08 7.17 0.28
C PHE A 24 0.63 6.87 1.68
N LEU A 25 -0.03 5.98 2.42
CA LEU A 25 0.43 5.54 3.73
C LEU A 25 1.75 4.77 3.62
N GLY A 26 1.85 3.88 2.63
CA GLY A 26 3.06 3.11 2.34
C GLY A 26 4.26 3.98 1.96
N ALA A 27 4.05 5.03 1.17
CA ALA A 27 5.07 6.02 0.82
C ALA A 27 5.60 6.73 2.08
N PHE A 28 4.71 7.14 2.98
CA PHE A 28 5.07 7.76 4.26
C PHE A 28 5.88 6.82 5.15
N ILE A 29 5.49 5.54 5.25
CA ILE A 29 6.23 4.53 6.01
C ILE A 29 7.58 4.24 5.35
N GLY A 30 7.63 4.17 4.02
CA GLY A 30 8.84 3.99 3.22
C GLY A 30 9.84 5.13 3.34
N LEU A 31 9.43 6.29 3.86
CA LEU A 31 10.31 7.41 4.17
C LEU A 31 11.22 7.09 5.38
N VAL A 32 10.74 6.33 6.36
CA VAL A 32 11.51 6.00 7.59
C VAL A 32 12.79 5.22 7.28
N PRO A 33 12.80 4.12 6.50
CA PRO A 33 14.03 3.47 6.07
C PRO A 33 14.96 4.39 5.27
N GLY A 34 14.41 5.27 4.42
CA GLY A 34 15.19 6.23 3.66
C GLY A 34 15.92 7.24 4.54
N MET A 35 15.26 7.73 5.59
CA MET A 35 15.86 8.64 6.58
C MET A 35 16.89 7.94 7.48
N LEU A 36 16.62 6.70 7.89
CA LEU A 36 17.58 5.90 8.65
C LEU A 36 18.87 5.65 7.86
N LEU A 37 18.77 5.44 6.55
CA LEU A 37 19.95 5.30 5.70
C LEU A 37 20.75 6.59 5.58
N VAL A 38 20.10 7.75 5.51
CA VAL A 38 20.82 9.05 5.55
C VAL A 38 21.64 9.17 6.84
N LEU A 39 21.09 8.76 7.97
CA LEU A 39 21.78 8.77 9.27
C LEU A 39 22.95 7.78 9.31
N VAL A 40 22.79 6.57 8.78
CA VAL A 40 23.85 5.55 8.73
C VAL A 40 24.97 5.96 7.78
N LEU A 41 24.62 6.48 6.59
CA LEU A 41 25.56 6.86 5.54
C LEU A 41 26.27 8.19 5.84
N GLY A 42 25.56 9.16 6.46
CA GLY A 42 26.14 10.43 6.88
C GLY A 42 26.97 10.35 8.17
N GLY A 43 26.76 9.31 8.99
CA GLY A 43 27.51 9.09 10.24
C GLY A 43 28.85 8.35 10.06
N GLY A 44 29.04 7.64 8.95
CA GLY A 44 30.33 7.07 8.58
C GLY A 44 31.02 7.93 7.53
N GLN A 45 32.36 7.96 7.48
CA GLN A 45 33.14 8.61 6.42
C GLN A 45 33.00 7.88 5.06
N TYR A 46 31.78 7.57 4.66
CA TYR A 46 31.48 6.99 3.37
C TYR A 46 31.31 8.16 2.40
N GLY A 47 32.13 8.21 1.36
CA GLY A 47 32.04 9.19 0.25
C GLY A 47 30.83 8.92 -0.64
N VAL A 48 29.66 8.72 -0.04
CA VAL A 48 28.39 8.52 -0.74
C VAL A 48 27.91 9.86 -1.25
N GLY A 49 27.65 9.92 -2.55
CA GLY A 49 27.21 11.15 -3.19
C GLY A 49 25.80 11.52 -2.74
N LEU A 50 25.52 12.82 -2.67
CA LEU A 50 24.17 13.35 -2.42
C LEU A 50 23.11 12.69 -3.35
N LEU A 51 23.52 12.37 -4.59
CA LEU A 51 22.68 11.70 -5.58
C LEU A 51 22.26 10.30 -5.13
N GLU A 52 23.18 9.49 -4.57
CA GLU A 52 22.87 8.12 -4.11
C GLU A 52 21.90 8.15 -2.94
N VAL A 53 22.07 9.11 -2.03
CA VAL A 53 21.15 9.32 -0.91
C VAL A 53 19.75 9.66 -1.40
N ILE A 54 19.62 10.60 -2.34
CA ILE A 54 18.33 10.98 -2.92
C ILE A 54 17.69 9.83 -3.69
N SER A 55 18.48 9.09 -4.49
CA SER A 55 18.02 7.91 -5.21
C SER A 55 17.50 6.83 -4.26
N PHE A 56 18.17 6.62 -3.13
CA PHE A 56 17.74 5.65 -2.13
C PHE A 56 16.44 6.07 -1.44
N ILE A 57 16.32 7.35 -1.06
CA ILE A 57 15.07 7.87 -0.50
C ILE A 57 13.92 7.70 -1.49
N ALA A 58 14.14 8.07 -2.76
CA ALA A 58 13.13 7.91 -3.80
C ALA A 58 12.73 6.44 -3.99
N MET A 59 13.70 5.53 -4.01
CA MET A 59 13.45 4.10 -4.15
C MET A 59 12.73 3.50 -2.93
N SER A 60 13.07 3.95 -1.72
CA SER A 60 12.42 3.54 -0.48
C SER A 60 10.97 4.03 -0.41
N ILE A 61 10.70 5.27 -0.85
CA ILE A 61 9.34 5.81 -0.98
C ILE A 61 8.56 5.01 -2.02
N ALA A 62 9.15 4.73 -3.19
CA ALA A 62 8.50 3.96 -4.25
C ALA A 62 8.18 2.52 -3.80
N ALA A 63 9.11 1.86 -3.12
CA ALA A 63 8.92 0.53 -2.56
C ALA A 63 7.83 0.53 -1.48
N GLY A 64 7.88 1.50 -0.57
CA GLY A 64 6.85 1.69 0.45
C GLY A 64 5.47 1.92 -0.17
N ALA A 65 5.37 2.79 -1.18
CA ALA A 65 4.14 3.07 -1.90
C ALA A 65 3.61 1.81 -2.62
N GLY A 66 4.47 1.04 -3.27
CA GLY A 66 4.09 -0.20 -3.95
C GLY A 66 3.53 -1.24 -2.97
N VAL A 67 4.22 -1.47 -1.86
CA VAL A 67 3.77 -2.41 -0.82
C VAL A 67 2.47 -1.93 -0.16
N GLY A 68 2.40 -0.64 0.19
CA GLY A 68 1.21 -0.04 0.78
C GLY A 68 0.00 -0.09 -0.14
N ALA A 69 0.19 0.13 -1.45
CA ALA A 69 -0.86 0.00 -2.46
C ALA A 69 -1.48 -1.40 -2.47
N LEU A 70 -0.63 -2.43 -2.45
CA LEU A 70 -1.07 -3.83 -2.44
C LEU A 70 -1.84 -4.17 -1.17
N ILE A 71 -1.33 -3.74 0.00
CA ILE A 71 -1.98 -3.99 1.30
C ILE A 71 -3.31 -3.24 1.38
N GLY A 72 -3.33 -1.95 1.01
CA GLY A 72 -4.54 -1.13 1.06
C GLY A 72 -5.62 -1.65 0.11
N GLY A 73 -5.24 -2.05 -1.11
CA GLY A 73 -6.15 -2.68 -2.06
C GLY A 73 -6.70 -4.01 -1.54
N ALA A 74 -5.85 -4.88 -1.00
CA ALA A 74 -6.27 -6.16 -0.42
C ALA A 74 -7.23 -5.96 0.77
N MET A 75 -6.96 -4.97 1.62
CA MET A 75 -7.76 -4.66 2.79
C MET A 75 -9.15 -4.11 2.42
N ALA A 76 -9.22 -3.28 1.38
CA ALA A 76 -10.50 -2.79 0.85
C ALA A 76 -11.37 -3.93 0.29
N VAL A 77 -10.77 -4.89 -0.42
CA VAL A 77 -11.47 -6.09 -0.88
C VAL A 77 -11.94 -6.95 0.29
N ALA A 78 -11.09 -7.15 1.31
CA ALA A 78 -11.42 -7.91 2.51
C ALA A 78 -12.59 -7.26 3.30
N LEU A 79 -12.61 -5.94 3.42
CA LEU A 79 -13.69 -5.20 4.05
C LEU A 79 -15.03 -5.37 3.32
N VAL A 80 -15.02 -5.28 1.98
CA VAL A 80 -16.23 -5.49 1.17
C VAL A 80 -16.71 -6.94 1.29
N ALA A 81 -15.80 -7.91 1.29
CA ALA A 81 -16.15 -9.32 1.52
C ALA A 81 -16.75 -9.53 2.91
N GLY A 82 -16.16 -8.94 3.96
CA GLY A 82 -16.66 -9.02 5.33
C GLY A 82 -18.03 -8.40 5.50
N GLN A 83 -18.28 -7.23 4.90
CA GLN A 83 -19.60 -6.57 4.91
C GLN A 83 -20.68 -7.43 4.23
N ARG A 84 -20.34 -8.12 3.14
CA ARG A 84 -21.28 -9.04 2.47
C ARG A 84 -21.65 -10.23 3.35
N VAL A 85 -20.68 -10.78 4.09
CA VAL A 85 -20.93 -11.88 5.03
C VAL A 85 -21.81 -11.40 6.19
N LEU A 86 -21.48 -10.28 6.82
CA LEU A 86 -22.31 -9.71 7.90
C LEU A 86 -23.73 -9.35 7.44
N GLY A 87 -23.88 -8.77 6.25
CA GLY A 87 -25.18 -8.46 5.67
C GLY A 87 -26.03 -9.71 5.41
N SER A 88 -25.39 -10.80 4.99
CA SER A 88 -26.04 -12.11 4.82
C SER A 88 -26.51 -12.73 6.15
N PHE A 89 -25.80 -12.48 7.25
CA PHE A 89 -26.25 -12.92 8.58
C PHE A 89 -27.40 -12.04 9.08
N ARG A 90 -27.34 -10.73 8.87
CA ARG A 90 -28.40 -9.79 9.30
C ARG A 90 -29.72 -9.98 8.55
N SER A 91 -29.72 -10.47 7.31
CA SER A 91 -30.97 -10.73 6.57
C SER A 91 -31.58 -12.12 6.86
N LYS A 92 -30.89 -12.95 7.66
CA LYS A 92 -31.34 -14.30 8.03
C LYS A 92 -31.99 -14.38 9.41
N PHE A 93 -31.84 -13.33 10.22
CA PHE A 93 -32.53 -13.11 11.49
C PHE A 93 -33.58 -12.02 11.30
#